data_AF-A0A941CYA7-F1
#
_entry.id   AF-A0A941CYA7-F1
#
_cell.length_a   1.000
_cell.length_b   1.000
_cell.length_c   1.000
_cell.angle_alpha   90.00
_cell.angle_beta   90.00
_cell.angle_gamma   90.00
#
_symmetry.space_group_name_H-M   'P 1'
#
loop_
_entity.id
_entity.type
_entity.pdbx_description
1 polymer ?
#
loop_
_entity_poly.entity_id
_entity_poly.type
_entity_poly.pdbx_seq_one_letter_code
_entity_poly.pdbx_strand_id
1 'polypeptide(L)'
;MLIKLFSKIYLGVVRFFIYRSLSRKGKTNFKEVHEIIEKFEKKLIEDKHLNPDLTEGPVPVYSKQSIRLVDAFVTKRVAKQEDDFYIQVARAWVSGYEKKIHKAGLITFILFLICWFLAIIFNQYMTNLAEDLLHLVLFILPFVGFIIGILGRGWKAIVLCGLNFLLHIISAIIIL
;
A
#
# COMPACT_ATOMS: atom_id res chain seq x y z
N MET A 1 9.19 4.58 22.60
CA MET A 1 8.98 5.25 21.29
C MET A 1 9.31 4.32 20.12
N LEU A 2 10.48 3.67 20.10
CA LEU A 2 10.90 2.69 19.08
C LEU A 2 9.94 1.49 18.91
N ILE A 3 9.42 0.90 19.99
CA ILE A 3 8.49 -0.25 19.93
C ILE A 3 7.16 0.11 19.22
N LYS A 4 6.63 1.32 19.48
CA LYS A 4 5.42 1.83 18.81
C LYS A 4 5.67 2.16 17.32
N LEU A 5 6.89 2.56 16.97
CA LEU A 5 7.29 2.81 15.58
C LEU A 5 7.44 1.48 14.81
N PHE A 6 8.07 0.49 15.45
CA PHE A 6 8.25 -0.85 14.91
C PHE A 6 6.90 -1.53 14.67
N SER A 7 5.93 -1.40 15.59
CA SER A 7 4.59 -1.97 15.40
C SER A 7 3.83 -1.30 14.25
N LYS A 8 4.02 0.01 14.03
CA LYS A 8 3.39 0.74 12.91
C LYS A 8 3.95 0.31 11.54
N ILE A 9 5.27 0.18 11.43
CA ILE A 9 5.93 -0.26 10.20
C ILE A 9 5.61 -1.74 9.94
N TYR A 10 5.76 -2.59 10.96
CA TYR A 10 5.47 -4.02 10.89
C TYR A 10 4.04 -4.29 10.42
N LEU A 11 3.03 -3.67 11.04
CA LEU A 11 1.63 -3.85 10.62
C LEU A 11 1.37 -3.33 9.20
N GLY A 12 2.07 -2.27 8.79
CA GLY A 12 2.00 -1.79 7.40
C GLY A 12 2.53 -2.83 6.41
N VAL A 13 3.69 -3.41 6.71
CA VAL A 13 4.33 -4.45 5.90
C VAL A 13 3.48 -5.72 5.86
N VAL A 14 3.01 -6.20 7.01
CA VAL A 14 2.13 -7.38 7.08
C VAL A 14 0.83 -7.14 6.31
N ARG A 15 0.20 -5.97 6.47
CA ARG A 15 -1.01 -5.62 5.72
C ARG A 15 -0.76 -5.62 4.21
N PHE A 16 0.41 -5.17 3.75
CA PHE A 16 0.78 -5.24 2.34
C PHE A 16 0.93 -6.69 1.86
N PHE A 17 1.61 -7.55 2.63
CA PHE A 17 1.74 -8.96 2.28
C PHE A 17 0.39 -9.68 2.25
N ILE A 18 -0.47 -9.45 3.25
CA ILE A 18 -1.83 -10.00 3.26
C ILE A 18 -2.62 -9.50 2.06
N TYR A 19 -2.55 -8.21 1.74
CA TYR A 19 -3.15 -7.66 0.53
C TYR A 19 -2.68 -8.46 -0.68
N ARG A 20 -1.36 -8.63 -0.86
CA ARG A 20 -0.76 -9.36 -1.98
C ARG A 20 -1.21 -10.82 -2.04
N SER A 21 -1.18 -11.52 -0.91
CA SER A 21 -1.54 -12.94 -0.78
C SER A 21 -3.01 -13.20 -1.08
N LEU A 22 -3.92 -12.35 -0.59
CA LEU A 22 -5.38 -12.48 -0.79
C LEU A 22 -5.85 -12.43 -2.26
N SER A 23 -4.92 -12.22 -3.17
CA SER A 23 -5.26 -11.74 -4.51
C SER A 23 -4.50 -12.42 -5.62
N ARG A 24 -3.56 -13.29 -5.25
CA ARG A 24 -3.19 -14.40 -6.11
C ARG A 24 -4.36 -15.38 -6.05
N LYS A 25 -4.95 -15.72 -7.20
CA LYS A 25 -5.98 -16.77 -7.28
C LYS A 25 -5.29 -18.11 -6.98
N GLY A 26 -5.49 -18.63 -5.77
CA GLY A 26 -4.95 -19.94 -5.36
C GLY A 26 -5.29 -20.24 -3.90
N LYS A 27 -5.91 -21.41 -3.64
CA LYS A 27 -6.36 -21.84 -2.30
C LYS A 27 -5.23 -21.92 -1.26
N THR A 28 -4.01 -22.20 -1.69
CA THR A 28 -2.84 -22.45 -0.81
C THR A 28 -2.34 -21.22 -0.06
N ASN A 29 -2.58 -20.00 -0.56
CA ASN A 29 -2.12 -18.77 0.11
C ASN A 29 -3.00 -18.31 1.28
N PHE A 30 -4.19 -18.92 1.47
CA PHE A 30 -5.11 -18.49 2.52
C PHE A 30 -4.74 -19.04 3.90
N LYS A 31 -3.98 -20.15 3.97
CA LYS A 31 -3.54 -20.71 5.25
C LYS A 31 -2.63 -19.75 6.02
N GLU A 32 -1.62 -19.19 5.36
CA GLU A 32 -0.73 -18.20 5.99
C GLU A 32 -1.48 -16.94 6.43
N VAL A 33 -2.41 -16.45 5.61
CA VAL A 33 -3.25 -15.28 5.97
C VAL A 33 -4.09 -15.60 7.20
N HIS A 34 -4.71 -16.79 7.24
CA HIS A 34 -5.49 -17.25 8.38
C HIS A 34 -4.63 -17.26 9.65
N GLU A 35 -3.48 -17.94 9.64
CA GLU A 35 -2.60 -18.06 10.81
C GLU A 35 -2.11 -16.68 11.32
N ILE A 36 -1.81 -15.74 10.41
CA ILE A 36 -1.38 -14.40 10.79
C ILE A 36 -2.51 -13.61 11.45
N ILE A 37 -3.72 -13.65 10.89
CA ILE A 37 -4.86 -12.92 11.46
C ILE A 37 -5.29 -13.56 12.79
N GLU A 38 -5.30 -14.89 12.89
CA GLU A 38 -5.59 -15.59 14.15
C GLU A 38 -4.59 -15.18 15.25
N LYS A 39 -3.29 -15.10 14.93
CA LYS A 39 -2.27 -14.60 15.86
C LYS A 39 -2.55 -13.16 16.31
N PHE A 40 -3.05 -12.31 15.41
CA PHE A 40 -3.46 -10.96 15.78
C PHE A 40 -4.70 -10.94 16.68
N GLU A 41 -5.70 -11.79 16.46
CA GLU A 41 -6.84 -11.90 17.37
C GLU A 41 -6.36 -12.23 18.79
N LYS A 42 -5.58 -13.31 18.94
CA LYS A 42 -5.06 -13.76 20.24
C LYS A 42 -4.31 -12.64 20.95
N LYS A 43 -3.40 -11.99 20.24
CA LYS A 43 -2.62 -10.88 20.80
C LYS A 43 -3.47 -9.67 21.18
N LEU A 44 -4.46 -9.30 20.36
CA LEU A 44 -5.35 -8.18 20.66
C LEU A 44 -6.23 -8.47 21.89
N ILE A 45 -6.63 -9.73 22.10
CA ILE A 45 -7.37 -10.15 23.30
C ILE A 45 -6.46 -10.15 24.53
N GLU A 46 -5.25 -10.73 24.42
CA GLU A 46 -4.23 -10.74 25.48
C GLU A 46 -3.88 -9.31 25.94
N ASP A 47 -3.68 -8.40 24.98
CA ASP A 47 -3.35 -6.99 25.23
C ASP A 47 -4.58 -6.13 25.62
N LYS A 48 -5.78 -6.74 25.75
CA LYS A 48 -7.06 -6.08 26.10
C LYS A 48 -7.51 -4.99 25.12
N HIS A 49 -7.08 -5.10 23.87
CA HIS A 49 -7.53 -4.26 22.76
C HIS A 49 -8.85 -4.75 22.15
N LEU A 50 -9.13 -6.05 22.28
CA LEU A 50 -10.40 -6.69 21.93
C LEU A 50 -10.88 -7.51 23.12
N ASN A 51 -12.20 -7.61 23.28
CA ASN A 51 -12.81 -8.59 24.18
C ASN A 51 -12.91 -9.96 23.48
N PRO A 52 -13.12 -11.08 24.21
CA PRO A 52 -13.24 -12.41 23.61
C PRO A 52 -14.41 -12.57 22.60
N ASP A 53 -15.44 -11.74 22.74
CA ASP A 53 -16.58 -11.63 21.82
C ASP A 53 -16.30 -10.71 20.61
N LEU A 54 -15.06 -10.24 20.47
CA LEU A 54 -14.58 -9.31 19.43
C LEU A 54 -15.20 -7.92 19.48
N THR A 55 -15.79 -7.52 20.61
CA THR A 55 -16.07 -6.10 20.87
C THR A 55 -14.79 -5.34 21.19
N GLU A 56 -14.83 -4.01 21.08
CA GLU A 56 -13.70 -3.16 21.46
C GLU A 56 -13.35 -3.36 22.95
N GLY A 57 -12.07 -3.60 23.21
CA GLY A 57 -11.55 -3.77 24.56
C GLY A 57 -11.35 -2.44 25.29
N PRO A 58 -11.07 -2.48 26.60
CA PRO A 58 -10.88 -1.27 27.41
C PRO A 58 -9.58 -0.52 27.08
N VAL A 59 -8.60 -1.17 26.42
CA VAL A 59 -7.33 -0.54 26.06
C VAL A 59 -7.38 -0.08 24.59
N PRO A 60 -7.33 1.22 24.29
CA PRO A 60 -7.39 1.70 22.92
C PRO A 60 -6.09 1.44 22.16
N VAL A 61 -6.21 1.26 20.83
CA VAL A 61 -5.09 1.23 19.89
C VAL A 61 -4.88 2.59 19.25
N TYR A 62 -3.63 3.05 19.16
CA TYR A 62 -3.32 4.41 18.68
C TYR A 62 -2.84 4.48 17.23
N SER A 63 -2.40 3.35 16.66
CA SER A 63 -1.88 3.36 15.29
C SER A 63 -3.02 3.20 14.29
N LYS A 64 -3.01 3.99 13.20
CA LYS A 64 -4.00 3.89 12.11
C LYS A 64 -4.12 2.48 11.52
N GLN A 65 -3.05 1.69 11.55
CA GLN A 65 -3.07 0.31 11.05
C GLN A 65 -3.73 -0.65 12.05
N SER A 66 -3.46 -0.44 13.35
CA SER A 66 -4.04 -1.20 14.46
C SER A 66 -5.54 -0.90 14.61
N ILE A 67 -5.95 0.38 14.54
CA ILE A 67 -7.36 0.79 14.56
C ILE A 67 -8.12 0.05 13.46
N ARG A 68 -7.62 0.09 12.22
CA ARG A 68 -8.24 -0.63 11.10
C ARG A 68 -8.29 -2.14 11.27
N LEU A 69 -7.37 -2.72 12.02
CA LEU A 69 -7.35 -4.16 12.29
C LEU A 69 -8.43 -4.51 13.32
N VAL A 70 -8.51 -3.73 14.41
CA VAL A 70 -9.58 -3.84 15.41
C VAL A 70 -10.95 -3.63 14.75
N ASP A 71 -11.12 -2.57 13.97
CA ASP A 71 -12.36 -2.31 13.21
C ASP A 71 -12.74 -3.50 12.32
N ALA A 72 -11.76 -4.16 11.69
CA ALA A 72 -12.01 -5.30 10.83
C ALA A 72 -12.55 -6.51 11.61
N PHE A 73 -12.01 -6.78 12.80
CA PHE A 73 -12.53 -7.81 13.71
C PHE A 73 -13.94 -7.46 14.20
N VAL A 74 -14.15 -6.24 14.70
CA VAL A 74 -15.44 -5.77 15.20
C VAL A 74 -16.52 -5.85 14.11
N THR A 75 -16.20 -5.40 12.90
CA THR A 75 -17.12 -5.41 11.74
C THR A 75 -17.51 -6.82 11.32
N LYS A 76 -16.60 -7.80 11.47
CA LYS A 76 -16.80 -9.18 11.01
C LYS A 76 -17.21 -10.15 12.12
N ARG A 77 -17.37 -9.68 13.36
CA ARG A 77 -17.67 -10.52 14.54
C ARG A 77 -18.86 -11.48 14.37
N VAL A 78 -19.89 -11.09 13.63
CA VAL A 78 -21.11 -11.92 13.42
C VAL A 78 -20.78 -13.19 12.64
N ALA A 79 -19.77 -13.13 11.77
CA ALA A 79 -19.29 -14.25 10.97
C ALA A 79 -18.24 -15.11 11.70
N LYS A 80 -18.05 -14.96 13.03
CA LYS A 80 -16.99 -15.68 13.78
C LYS A 80 -17.07 -17.20 13.66
N GLN A 81 -18.26 -17.74 13.43
CA GLN A 81 -18.50 -19.18 13.27
C GLN A 81 -18.28 -19.69 11.83
N GLU A 82 -18.02 -18.79 10.87
CA GLU A 82 -17.80 -19.17 9.47
C GLU A 82 -16.34 -19.63 9.26
N ASP A 83 -16.14 -20.68 8.45
CA ASP A 83 -14.81 -21.25 8.17
C ASP A 83 -13.81 -20.25 7.56
N ASP A 84 -14.32 -19.22 6.88
CA ASP A 84 -13.53 -18.18 6.23
C ASP A 84 -13.45 -16.87 7.02
N PHE A 85 -13.89 -16.86 8.29
CA PHE A 85 -13.92 -15.68 9.16
C PHE A 85 -12.63 -14.85 9.09
N TYR A 86 -11.47 -15.47 9.29
CA TYR A 86 -10.17 -14.78 9.28
C TYR A 86 -9.82 -14.20 7.91
N ILE A 87 -10.27 -14.85 6.82
CA ILE A 87 -10.11 -14.33 5.46
C ILE A 87 -11.01 -13.11 5.26
N GLN A 88 -12.23 -13.13 5.80
CA GLN A 88 -13.13 -11.97 5.78
C GLN A 88 -12.56 -10.78 6.55
N VAL A 89 -12.01 -11.02 7.75
CA VAL A 89 -11.29 -10.01 8.55
C VAL A 89 -10.10 -9.46 7.76
N ALA A 90 -9.29 -10.33 7.16
CA ALA A 90 -8.15 -9.94 6.35
C ALA A 90 -8.57 -9.01 5.19
N ARG A 91 -9.63 -9.38 4.46
CA ARG A 91 -10.20 -8.59 3.35
C ARG A 91 -10.70 -7.22 3.84
N ALA A 92 -11.41 -7.19 4.96
CA ALA A 92 -11.87 -5.93 5.58
C ALA A 92 -10.68 -5.05 5.98
N TRP A 93 -9.63 -5.63 6.57
CA TRP A 93 -8.44 -4.91 6.99
C TRP A 93 -7.67 -4.31 5.82
N VAL A 94 -7.47 -5.06 4.74
CA VAL A 94 -6.78 -4.58 3.53
C VAL A 94 -7.68 -3.77 2.58
N SER A 95 -8.94 -3.53 2.96
CA SER A 95 -9.86 -2.74 2.13
C SER A 95 -9.28 -1.35 1.81
N GLY A 96 -9.52 -0.91 0.58
CA GLY A 96 -9.03 0.38 0.05
C GLY A 96 -7.52 0.46 -0.18
N TYR A 97 -6.74 -0.60 0.05
CA TYR A 97 -5.30 -0.60 -0.24
C TYR A 97 -5.03 -0.46 -1.74
N GLU A 98 -5.85 -1.11 -2.57
CA GLU A 98 -5.80 -0.99 -4.04
C GLU A 98 -5.99 0.45 -4.50
N LYS A 99 -7.02 1.16 -4.00
CA LYS A 99 -7.27 2.57 -4.32
C LYS A 99 -6.07 3.46 -3.97
N LYS A 100 -5.35 3.16 -2.87
CA LYS A 100 -4.15 3.91 -2.50
C LYS A 100 -3.00 3.67 -3.46
N ILE A 101 -2.80 2.44 -3.91
CA ILE A 101 -1.76 2.10 -4.89
C ILE A 101 -2.06 2.81 -6.22
N HIS A 102 -3.30 2.75 -6.71
CA HIS A 102 -3.70 3.48 -7.92
C HIS A 102 -3.51 4.99 -7.76
N LYS A 103 -3.90 5.56 -6.61
CA LYS A 103 -3.69 6.99 -6.34
C LYS A 103 -2.21 7.36 -6.33
N ALA A 104 -1.35 6.53 -5.73
CA ALA A 104 0.09 6.78 -5.72
C ALA A 104 0.70 6.75 -7.13
N GLY A 105 0.32 5.78 -7.96
CA GLY A 105 0.78 5.70 -9.35
C GLY A 105 0.26 6.83 -10.24
N LEU A 106 -0.93 7.38 -9.94
CA LEU A 106 -1.43 8.58 -10.60
C LEU A 106 -0.69 9.84 -10.14
N ILE A 107 -0.34 9.94 -8.85
CA ILE A 107 0.44 11.07 -8.32
C ILE A 107 1.81 11.12 -8.97
N THR A 108 2.51 9.98 -9.11
CA THR A 108 3.79 9.94 -9.82
C THR A 108 3.64 10.38 -11.28
N PHE A 109 2.60 9.91 -11.97
CA PHE A 109 2.32 10.37 -13.33
C PHE A 109 2.14 11.90 -13.42
N ILE A 110 1.30 12.48 -12.55
CA ILE A 110 1.05 13.93 -12.54
C ILE A 110 2.31 14.72 -12.18
N LEU A 111 3.06 14.29 -11.16
CA LEU A 111 4.30 14.93 -10.75
C LEU A 111 5.33 14.92 -11.89
N PHE A 112 5.41 13.84 -12.68
CA PHE A 112 6.27 13.79 -13.85
C PHE A 112 5.90 14.89 -14.84
N LEU A 113 4.61 15.03 -15.18
CA LEU A 113 4.16 16.06 -16.13
C LEU A 113 4.48 17.47 -15.63
N ILE A 114 4.32 17.73 -14.33
CA ILE A 114 4.67 19.02 -13.72
C ILE A 114 6.18 19.27 -13.84
N CYS A 115 7.02 18.30 -13.45
CA CYS A 115 8.47 18.43 -13.55
C CYS A 115 8.93 18.61 -15.01
N TRP A 116 8.33 17.89 -15.95
CA TRP A 116 8.65 17.98 -17.37
C TRP A 116 8.28 19.34 -17.95
N PHE A 117 7.10 19.86 -17.59
CA PHE A 117 6.68 21.20 -17.98
C PHE A 117 7.60 22.29 -17.40
N LEU A 118 8.00 22.15 -16.14
CA LEU A 118 8.98 23.05 -15.52
C LEU A 118 10.34 22.98 -16.21
N ALA A 119 10.79 21.78 -16.60
CA ALA A 119 12.03 21.62 -17.36
C ALA A 119 12.00 22.43 -18.65
N ILE A 120 10.90 22.36 -19.41
CA ILE A 120 10.74 23.12 -20.66
C ILE A 120 10.80 24.64 -20.43
N ILE A 121 10.08 25.15 -19.42
CA ILE A 121 10.02 26.60 -19.14
C ILE A 121 11.35 27.13 -18.64
N PHE A 122 11.99 26.41 -17.73
CA PHE A 122 13.15 26.91 -16.99
C PHE A 122 14.49 26.48 -17.57
N ASN A 123 14.52 25.70 -18.67
CA ASN A 123 15.76 25.15 -19.23
C ASN A 123 16.85 26.22 -19.42
N GLN A 124 16.49 27.37 -19.98
CA GLN A 124 17.42 28.47 -20.27
C GLN A 124 17.96 29.20 -19.02
N TYR A 125 17.36 28.95 -17.86
CA TYR A 125 17.71 29.59 -16.59
C TYR A 125 18.36 28.62 -15.60
N MET A 126 18.50 27.34 -15.97
CA MET A 126 19.09 26.32 -15.10
C MET A 126 20.62 26.34 -15.22
N THR A 127 21.28 26.10 -14.09
CA THR A 127 22.69 25.70 -14.10
C THR A 127 22.80 24.23 -14.48
N ASN A 128 23.94 23.80 -15.00
CA ASN A 128 24.17 22.39 -15.39
C ASN A 128 23.83 21.41 -14.25
N LEU A 129 24.17 21.73 -12.99
CA LEU A 129 23.84 20.87 -11.85
C LEU A 129 22.33 20.78 -11.58
N ALA A 130 21.61 21.90 -11.70
CA ALA A 130 20.15 21.91 -11.50
C ALA A 130 19.43 21.14 -12.61
N GLU A 131 19.92 21.28 -13.84
CA GLU A 131 19.46 20.54 -15.00
C GLU A 131 19.69 19.02 -14.84
N ASP A 132 20.89 18.60 -14.44
CA ASP A 132 21.22 17.18 -14.19
C ASP A 132 20.31 16.56 -13.11
N LEU A 133 20.08 17.30 -12.02
CA LEU A 133 19.18 16.85 -10.95
C LEU A 133 17.73 16.73 -11.44
N LEU A 134 17.27 17.65 -12.28
CA LEU A 134 15.92 17.60 -12.83
C LEU A 134 15.77 16.41 -13.78
N HIS A 135 16.75 16.15 -14.64
CA HIS A 135 16.78 14.97 -15.51
C HIS A 135 16.77 13.68 -14.69
N LEU A 136 17.55 13.60 -13.61
CA LEU A 136 17.54 12.46 -12.70
C LEU A 136 16.14 12.25 -12.08
N VAL A 137 15.47 13.32 -11.66
CA VAL A 137 14.09 13.24 -11.13
C VAL A 137 13.14 12.74 -12.23
N LEU A 138 13.21 13.29 -13.43
CA LEU A 138 12.40 12.87 -14.57
C LEU A 138 12.61 11.40 -14.95
N PHE A 139 13.81 10.86 -14.74
CA PHE A 139 14.11 9.45 -14.96
C PHE A 139 13.53 8.54 -13.86
N ILE A 140 13.76 8.90 -12.59
CA ILE A 140 13.39 8.06 -11.43
C ILE A 140 11.88 8.03 -11.21
N LEU A 141 11.20 9.16 -11.37
CA LEU A 141 9.80 9.30 -11.01
C LEU A 141 8.84 8.36 -11.78
N PRO A 142 8.94 8.21 -13.12
CA PRO A 142 8.16 7.22 -13.85
C PRO A 142 8.59 5.79 -13.53
N PHE A 143 9.86 5.53 -13.21
CA PHE A 143 10.29 4.22 -12.72
C PHE A 143 9.60 3.85 -11.40
N VAL A 144 9.53 4.78 -10.44
CA VAL A 144 8.79 4.59 -9.17
C VAL A 144 7.30 4.34 -9.46
N GLY A 145 6.69 5.12 -10.37
CA GLY A 145 5.31 4.92 -10.77
C GLY A 145 5.04 3.56 -11.43
N PHE A 146 5.98 3.06 -12.23
CA PHE A 146 5.94 1.73 -12.82
C PHE A 146 5.96 0.64 -11.74
N ILE A 147 6.88 0.72 -10.77
CA ILE A 147 6.94 -0.21 -9.64
C ILE A 147 5.61 -0.19 -8.86
N ILE A 148 5.05 0.99 -8.58
CA ILE A 148 3.74 1.12 -7.93
C ILE A 148 2.64 0.45 -8.77
N GLY A 149 2.68 0.59 -10.10
CA GLY A 149 1.76 -0.09 -11.03
C GLY A 149 1.80 -1.61 -10.89
N ILE A 150 2.99 -2.23 -10.84
CA ILE A 150 3.17 -3.68 -10.65
C ILE A 150 2.56 -4.17 -9.32
N LEU A 151 2.63 -3.34 -8.28
CA LEU A 151 2.05 -3.66 -6.97
C LEU A 151 0.51 -3.56 -6.96
N GLY A 152 -0.06 -2.84 -7.91
CA GLY A 152 -1.50 -2.63 -8.06
C GLY A 152 -2.25 -3.84 -8.63
N ARG A 153 -3.58 -3.70 -8.74
CA ARG A 153 -4.44 -4.69 -9.41
C ARG A 153 -5.49 -4.07 -10.30
N GLY A 154 -6.10 -4.94 -11.10
CA GLY A 154 -7.13 -4.59 -12.08
C GLY A 154 -6.55 -3.85 -13.29
N TRP A 155 -7.43 -3.55 -14.23
CA TRP A 155 -7.08 -2.85 -15.47
C TRP A 155 -6.44 -1.48 -15.20
N LYS A 156 -6.86 -0.77 -14.14
CA LYS A 156 -6.28 0.53 -13.76
C LYS A 156 -4.79 0.43 -13.43
N ALA A 157 -4.37 -0.65 -12.76
CA ALA A 157 -2.95 -0.87 -12.48
C ALA A 157 -2.16 -1.16 -13.76
N ILE A 158 -2.75 -1.92 -14.70
CA ILE A 158 -2.13 -2.19 -16.01
C ILE A 158 -1.97 -0.88 -16.79
N VAL A 159 -3.00 -0.05 -16.85
CA VAL A 159 -2.95 1.27 -17.50
C VAL A 159 -1.90 2.17 -16.86
N LEU A 160 -1.89 2.29 -15.52
CA LEU A 160 -0.90 3.11 -14.82
C LEU A 160 0.52 2.58 -15.02
N CYS A 161 0.71 1.26 -15.04
CA CYS A 161 1.98 0.61 -15.31
C CYS A 161 2.48 0.96 -16.72
N GLY A 162 1.61 0.79 -17.74
CA GLY A 162 1.92 1.13 -19.12
C GLY A 162 2.23 2.62 -19.30
N LEU A 163 1.43 3.51 -18.71
CA LEU A 163 1.68 4.96 -18.76
C LEU A 163 3.03 5.34 -18.17
N ASN A 164 3.33 4.87 -16.95
CA ASN A 164 4.61 5.18 -16.30
C ASN A 164 5.79 4.54 -17.04
N PHE A 165 5.61 3.35 -17.62
CA PHE A 165 6.64 2.73 -18.46
C PHE A 165 6.95 3.55 -19.72
N LEU A 166 5.91 4.02 -20.42
CA LEU A 166 6.08 4.89 -21.59
C LEU A 166 6.77 6.21 -21.22
N LEU A 167 6.37 6.83 -20.11
CA LEU A 167 7.04 8.03 -19.60
C LEU A 167 8.51 7.79 -19.26
N HIS A 168 8.84 6.60 -18.74
CA HIS A 168 10.23 6.24 -18.46
C HIS A 168 11.05 6.15 -19.74
N ILE A 169 10.51 5.54 -20.80
CA ILE A 169 11.17 5.51 -22.12
C ILE A 169 11.36 6.92 -22.66
N ILE A 170 10.33 7.77 -22.60
CA ILE A 170 10.42 9.17 -23.02
C ILE A 170 11.51 9.91 -22.24
N SER A 171 11.55 9.74 -20.92
CA SER A 171 12.58 10.36 -20.08
C SER A 171 13.98 9.91 -20.45
N ALA A 172 14.17 8.62 -20.77
CA ALA A 172 15.47 8.10 -21.20
C ALA A 172 15.92 8.71 -22.54
N ILE A 173 14.98 8.93 -23.47
CA ILE A 173 15.27 9.58 -24.76
C ILE A 173 15.62 11.06 -24.57
N ILE A 174 14.98 11.77 -23.64
CA ILE A 174 15.28 13.20 -23.38
C ILE A 174 16.67 13.38 -22.78
N ILE A 175 17.15 12.40 -22.01
CA ILE A 175 18.44 12.46 -21.31
C ILE A 175 19.62 12.05 -22.22
N LEU A 176 19.36 11.27 -23.27
CA LEU A 176 20.35 10.80 -24.25
C LEU A 176 20.62 11.86 -25.33
#